data_AF-A0A1I4J939-F1
#
_entry.id   AF-A0A1I4J939-F1
#
_cell.length_a   1.000
_cell.length_b   1.000
_cell.length_c   1.000
_cell.angle_alpha   90.00
_cell.angle_beta   90.00
_cell.angle_gamma   90.00
#
_symmetry.space_group_name_H-M   'P 1'
#
loop_
_entity.id
_entity.type
_entity.pdbx_description
1 polymer ?
#
loop_
_entity_poly.entity_id
_entity_poly.type
_entity_poly.pdbx_seq_one_letter_code
_entity_poly.pdbx_strand_id
1 'polypeptide(L)' 'MLKKLALAAAAVGALALVRKRSAGQAEADLWHEATRGPDAVSTPTDR' A
#
# COMPACT_ATOMS: atom_id res chain seq x y z
N MET A 1 -12.30 -31.45 9.95
CA MET A 1 -12.34 -30.07 10.50
C MET A 1 -11.00 -29.36 10.44
N LEU A 2 -9.90 -29.98 10.88
CA LEU A 2 -8.56 -29.35 10.94
C LEU A 2 -8.09 -28.68 9.64
N LYS A 3 -8.29 -29.34 8.48
CA LYS A 3 -7.90 -28.79 7.16
C LYS A 3 -8.61 -27.48 6.82
N LYS A 4 -9.88 -27.34 7.20
CA LYS A 4 -10.66 -26.12 6.96
C LYS A 4 -10.16 -24.96 7.85
N LEU A 5 -9.78 -25.27 9.08
CA LEU A 5 -9.19 -24.30 10.00
C LEU A 5 -7.81 -23.84 9.53
N ALA A 6 -6.97 -24.75 9.05
CA ALA A 6 -5.67 -24.41 8.49
C ALA A 6 -5.80 -23.50 7.26
N LEU A 7 -6.75 -23.79 6.37
CA LEU A 7 -7.04 -22.95 5.21
C LEU A 7 -7.52 -21.55 5.63
N ALA A 8 -8.44 -21.47 6.60
CA ALA A 8 -8.93 -20.20 7.12
C ALA A 8 -7.81 -19.37 7.75
N ALA A 9 -6.94 -19.99 8.55
CA ALA A 9 -5.79 -19.33 9.17
C ALA A 9 -4.82 -18.78 8.11
N ALA A 10 -4.54 -19.55 7.05
CA ALA A 10 -3.70 -19.12 5.93
C ALA A 10 -4.32 -17.93 5.18
N ALA A 11 -5.62 -17.97 4.91
CA ALA A 11 -6.33 -16.89 4.22
C ALA A 11 -6.33 -15.58 5.05
N VAL A 12 -6.57 -15.67 6.35
CA VAL A 12 -6.51 -14.51 7.26
C VAL A 12 -5.09 -13.94 7.32
N GLY A 13 -4.06 -14.81 7.40
CA GLY A 13 -2.67 -14.37 7.38
C GLY A 13 -2.28 -13.65 6.08
N ALA A 14 -2.70 -14.19 4.93
CA ALA A 14 -2.47 -13.56 3.63
C ALA A 14 -3.17 -12.19 3.53
N LEU A 15 -4.42 -12.10 3.96
CA LEU A 15 -5.18 -10.84 3.93
C LEU A 15 -4.55 -9.78 4.84
N ALA A 16 -4.08 -10.16 6.03
CA ALA A 16 -3.41 -9.26 6.95
C ALA A 16 -2.11 -8.69 6.35
N LEU A 17 -1.32 -9.52 5.68
CA LEU A 17 -0.09 -9.09 5.01
C LEU A 17 -0.38 -8.11 3.87
N VAL A 18 -1.38 -8.41 3.03
CA VAL A 18 -1.80 -7.51 1.94
C VAL A 18 -2.28 -6.17 2.51
N ARG A 19 -3.14 -6.18 3.53
CA ARG A 19 -3.64 -4.95 4.15
C ARG A 19 -2.50 -4.09 4.73
N LYS A 20 -1.52 -4.72 5.39
CA LYS A 20 -0.34 -4.02 5.92
C LYS A 20 0.48 -3.37 4.81
N ARG A 21 0.71 -4.09 3.70
CA ARG A 21 1.45 -3.56 2.54
C ARG A 21 0.70 -2.40 1.89
N SER A 22 -0.61 -2.53 1.68
CA SER A 22 -1.44 -1.50 1.06
C SER A 22 -1.55 -0.23 1.90
N ALA A 23 -1.57 -0.34 3.23
CA ALA A 23 -1.62 0.83 4.11
C ALA A 23 -0.39 1.74 3.97
N GLY A 24 0.81 1.15 3.85
CA GLY A 24 2.03 1.93 3.62
C GLY A 24 2.11 2.55 2.22
N GLN A 25 1.51 1.90 1.20
CA GLN A 25 1.43 2.48 -0.14
C GLN A 25 0.43 3.62 -0.22
N ALA A 26 -0.71 3.53 0.48
CA ALA A 26 -1.71 4.60 0.46
C ALA A 26 -1.15 5.93 0.97
N GLU A 27 -0.34 5.93 2.03
CA GLU A 27 0.32 7.15 2.49
C GLU A 27 1.32 7.67 1.45
N ALA A 28 2.17 6.80 0.90
CA ALA A 28 3.12 7.19 -0.14
C ALA A 28 2.42 7.76 -1.39
N ASP A 29 1.30 7.17 -1.79
CA ASP A 29 0.49 7.62 -2.92
C ASP A 29 -0.14 9.00 -2.63
N LEU A 30 -0.62 9.24 -1.41
CA LEU A 30 -1.15 10.55 -1.00
C LEU A 30 -0.06 11.63 -0.98
N TRP A 31 1.12 11.32 -0.46
CA TRP A 31 2.28 12.23 -0.50
C TRP A 31 2.69 12.54 -1.94
N HIS A 32 2.67 11.53 -2.79
CA HIS A 32 3.08 11.62 -4.18
C HIS A 32 2.06 12.39 -5.03
N GLU A 33 0.76 12.25 -4.77
CA GLU A 33 -0.29 13.10 -5.35
C GLU A 33 -0.09 14.56 -4.92
N ALA A 34 0.12 14.80 -3.63
CA ALA A 34 0.34 16.16 -3.10
C ALA A 34 1.61 16.83 -3.63
N THR A 35 2.59 16.06 -4.12
CA THR A 35 3.89 16.55 -4.61
C THR A 35 4.06 16.43 -6.13
N ARG A 36 3.06 15.96 -6.88
CA ARG A 36 3.10 15.91 -8.36
C ARG A 36 2.07 16.79 -9.06
N GLY A 37 1.29 17.56 -8.30
CA GLY A 37 0.42 18.59 -8.85
C GLY A 37 1.19 19.72 -9.56
N PRO A 38 0.52 20.50 -10.43
CA PRO A 38 1.15 21.59 -11.19
C PRO A 38 1.78 22.68 -10.31
N ASP A 39 1.34 22.80 -9.05
CA ASP A 39 1.87 23.73 -8.05
C ASP A 39 2.86 23.06 -7.06
N ALA A 40 3.28 21.82 -7.32
CA ALA A 40 4.20 21.11 -6.44
C ALA A 40 5.58 21.79 -6.40
N VAL A 41 6.13 21.94 -5.19
CA VAL A 41 7.34 22.72 -4.86
C VAL A 41 8.62 22.22 -5.56
N SER A 42 8.58 21.06 -6.21
CA SER A 42 9.70 20.54 -7.00
C SER A 42 9.22 20.21 -8.41
N THR A 43 9.49 21.11 -9.35
CA THR A 43 9.65 20.75 -10.76
C THR A 43 11.11 20.36 -10.94
N PRO A 44 11.46 19.07 -11.08
CA PRO A 44 12.80 18.69 -11.46
C PRO A 44 13.01 19.24 -12.86
N THR A 45 13.78 20.32 -12.96
CA THR A 45 14.27 20.78 -14.25
C THR A 45 15.44 19.88 -14.57
N ASP A 46 15.20 18.83 -15.35
CA ASP A 46 16.28 18.05 -15.96
C ASP A 46 17.09 19.02 -16.84
N ARG A 47 18.26 19.42 -16.34
CA ARG A 47 19.24 20.23 -17.06
C ARG A 47 20.58 19.52 -17.05
#